data_AF-A0A7Y0N458-F1
#
_entry.id   AF-A0A7Y0N458-F1
#
_cell.length_a   1.000
_cell.length_b   1.000
_cell.length_c   1.000
_cell.angle_alpha   90.00
_cell.angle_beta   90.00
_cell.angle_gamma   90.00
#
_symmetry.space_group_name_H-M   'P 1'
#
loop_
_entity.id
_entity.type
_entity.pdbx_description
1 polymer ?
#
loop_
_entity_poly.entity_id
_entity_poly.type
_entity_poly.pdbx_seq_one_letter_code
_entity_poly.pdbx_strand_id
1 'polypeptide(L)'
;VSSFSRAFKATFAMSPGAWRKHDLQVAEKPYLKDPEVAAGYHRVAKRELPEPKIMEVPQRFAAYVRHEGYNRSIRNAWLILKAWASSENRDFSVQYGLHHSNPAWVELDKCRYVACMAIDKPLKVRGVVNQMTIPGGLHAVFRL
;
A
#
# COMPACT_ATOMS: atom_id res chain seq x y z
N VAL A 1 -4.15 -24.34 19.84
CA VAL A 1 -3.94 -23.67 18.53
C VAL A 1 -4.24 -22.18 18.72
N SER A 2 -3.31 -21.28 18.40
CA SER A 2 -3.50 -19.83 18.64
C SER A 2 -4.63 -19.26 17.78
N SER A 3 -5.21 -18.13 18.22
CA SER A 3 -6.21 -17.37 17.43
C SER A 3 -5.70 -17.05 16.03
N PHE A 4 -4.42 -16.68 15.92
CA PHE A 4 -3.71 -16.48 14.66
C PHE A 4 -3.73 -17.74 13.78
N SER A 5 -3.30 -18.89 14.29
CA SER A 5 -3.26 -20.12 13.49
C SER A 5 -4.66 -20.58 13.04
N ARG A 6 -5.70 -20.32 13.85
CA ARG A 6 -7.10 -20.62 13.49
C ARG A 6 -7.59 -19.70 12.37
N ALA A 7 -7.36 -18.39 12.48
CA ALA A 7 -7.73 -17.43 11.45
C ALA A 7 -6.94 -17.69 10.14
N PHE A 8 -5.64 -17.94 10.24
CA PHE A 8 -4.78 -18.26 9.10
C PHE A 8 -5.28 -19.50 8.34
N LYS A 9 -5.59 -20.58 9.06
CA LYS A 9 -6.12 -21.81 8.43
C LYS A 9 -7.50 -21.58 7.79
N ALA A 10 -8.34 -20.72 8.37
CA ALA A 10 -9.62 -20.36 7.76
C ALA A 10 -9.45 -19.58 6.45
N THR A 11 -8.43 -18.73 6.33
CA THR A 11 -8.14 -17.95 5.12
C THR A 11 -7.39 -18.75 4.05
N PHE A 12 -6.36 -19.49 4.44
CA PHE A 12 -5.43 -20.14 3.51
C PHE A 12 -5.62 -21.65 3.40
N ALA A 13 -6.64 -22.22 4.05
CA ALA A 13 -6.94 -23.66 4.14
C ALA A 13 -5.79 -24.56 4.64
N MET A 14 -4.67 -23.98 5.09
CA MET A 14 -3.48 -24.70 5.53
C MET A 14 -2.81 -24.03 6.74
N SER A 15 -1.84 -24.71 7.35
CA SER A 15 -1.08 -24.15 8.48
C SER A 15 -0.01 -23.16 8.00
N PRO A 16 0.41 -22.17 8.81
CA PRO A 16 1.50 -21.25 8.45
C PRO A 16 2.83 -21.95 8.12
N GLY A 17 3.09 -23.11 8.75
CA GLY A 17 4.29 -23.91 8.48
C GLY A 17 4.25 -24.60 7.12
N ALA A 18 3.08 -25.15 6.73
CA ALA A 18 2.88 -25.73 5.41
C ALA A 18 2.92 -24.66 4.31
N TRP A 19 2.30 -23.51 4.57
CA TRP A 19 2.26 -22.38 3.63
C TRP A 19 3.66 -21.88 3.25
N ARG A 20 4.58 -21.78 4.21
CA ARG A 20 5.98 -21.37 3.96
C ARG A 20 6.77 -22.34 3.08
N LYS A 21 6.35 -23.61 2.98
CA LYS A 21 7.00 -24.63 2.15
C LYS A 21 6.36 -24.76 0.77
N HIS A 22 5.22 -24.11 0.55
CA HIS A 22 4.52 -24.15 -0.72
C HIS A 22 5.09 -23.06 -1.63
N ASP A 23 5.48 -23.43 -2.85
CA ASP A 23 5.81 -22.43 -3.87
C ASP A 23 4.51 -21.72 -4.27
N LEU A 24 4.43 -20.42 -3.97
CA LEU A 24 3.22 -19.59 -4.13
C LEU A 24 3.12 -19.09 -5.58
N GLN A 25 3.26 -19.99 -6.55
CA GLN A 25 2.79 -19.71 -7.89
C GLN A 25 1.26 -19.70 -7.82
N VAL A 26 0.70 -18.54 -7.47
CA VAL A 26 -0.74 -18.32 -7.44
C VAL A 26 -1.22 -18.52 -8.88
N ALA A 27 -1.75 -19.70 -9.17
CA ALA A 27 -2.21 -20.07 -10.51
C ALA A 27 -3.34 -19.14 -10.98
N GLU A 28 -4.13 -18.62 -10.03
CA GLU A 28 -5.14 -17.60 -10.29
C GLU A 28 -4.67 -16.22 -9.83
N LYS A 29 -4.71 -15.25 -10.73
CA LYS A 29 -4.45 -13.84 -10.42
C LYS A 29 -5.79 -13.13 -10.30
N PRO A 30 -6.43 -13.09 -9.11
CA PRO A 30 -7.80 -12.59 -8.97
C PRO A 30 -7.92 -11.12 -9.41
N TYR A 31 -6.86 -10.34 -9.25
CA TYR A 31 -6.77 -8.95 -9.71
C TYR A 31 -6.84 -8.78 -11.24
N LEU A 32 -6.68 -9.83 -12.04
CA LEU A 32 -6.87 -9.77 -13.49
C LEU A 32 -8.35 -9.84 -13.92
N LYS A 33 -9.28 -10.05 -12.99
CA LYS A 33 -10.72 -9.95 -13.27
C LYS A 33 -11.15 -8.51 -13.59
N ASP A 34 -10.43 -7.52 -13.06
CA ASP A 34 -10.63 -6.11 -13.41
C ASP A 34 -9.93 -5.79 -14.75
N PRO A 35 -10.66 -5.31 -15.79
CA PRO A 35 -10.08 -5.07 -17.12
C PRO A 35 -8.98 -3.99 -17.14
N GLU A 36 -9.10 -2.95 -16.30
CA GLU A 36 -8.11 -1.86 -16.24
C GLU A 36 -6.81 -2.37 -15.61
N VAL A 37 -6.92 -3.12 -14.52
CA VAL A 37 -5.77 -3.77 -13.86
C VAL A 37 -5.14 -4.81 -14.78
N ALA A 38 -5.93 -5.64 -15.45
CA ALA A 38 -5.43 -6.64 -16.39
C ALA A 38 -4.66 -6.00 -17.56
N ALA A 39 -5.20 -4.92 -18.15
CA ALA A 39 -4.52 -4.17 -19.18
C ALA A 39 -3.19 -3.58 -18.66
N GLY A 40 -3.19 -3.04 -17.43
CA GLY A 40 -1.97 -2.57 -16.76
C GLY A 40 -0.92 -3.67 -16.60
N TYR A 41 -1.34 -4.81 -16.07
CA TYR A 41 -0.49 -5.99 -15.91
C TYR A 41 0.15 -6.40 -17.24
N HIS A 42 -0.64 -6.58 -18.31
CA HIS A 42 -0.11 -7.00 -19.61
C HIS A 42 0.88 -5.99 -20.22
N ARG A 43 0.69 -4.67 -19.99
CA ARG A 43 1.63 -3.64 -20.45
C ARG A 43 3.00 -3.74 -19.78
N VAL A 44 3.06 -4.18 -18.52
CA VAL A 44 4.30 -4.21 -17.74
C VAL A 44 4.86 -5.60 -17.53
N ALA A 45 4.10 -6.66 -17.81
CA ALA A 45 4.47 -8.06 -17.56
C ALA A 45 5.75 -8.50 -18.26
N LYS A 46 6.10 -7.85 -19.39
CA LYS A 46 7.32 -8.12 -20.15
C LYS A 46 8.44 -7.11 -19.90
N ARG A 47 8.22 -6.12 -19.03
CA ARG A 47 9.26 -5.15 -18.67
C ARG A 47 10.22 -5.81 -17.69
N GLU A 48 11.51 -5.70 -17.98
CA GLU A 48 12.54 -6.05 -17.00
C GLU A 48 12.42 -5.09 -15.82
N LEU A 49 12.41 -5.65 -14.60
CA LEU A 49 12.44 -4.83 -13.39
C LEU A 49 13.84 -4.21 -13.27
N PRO A 50 13.96 -2.89 -13.06
CA PRO A 50 15.26 -2.28 -12.84
C PRO A 50 15.90 -2.85 -11.59
N GLU A 51 17.23 -2.93 -11.58
CA GLU A 51 17.95 -3.38 -10.39
C GLU A 51 17.66 -2.44 -9.20
N PRO A 52 17.26 -3.00 -8.03
CA PRO A 52 17.03 -2.19 -6.86
C PRO A 52 18.34 -1.65 -6.31
N LYS A 53 18.32 -0.39 -5.88
CA LYS A 53 19.37 0.14 -4.98
C LYS A 53 18.99 -0.22 -3.55
N ILE A 54 19.80 -1.04 -2.91
CA ILE A 54 19.65 -1.35 -1.48
C ILE A 54 20.28 -0.20 -0.69
N MET A 55 19.48 0.53 0.08
CA MET A 55 19.97 1.67 0.85
C MET A 55 19.18 1.90 2.13
N GLU A 56 19.87 2.46 3.12
CA GLU A 56 19.24 3.03 4.31
C GLU A 56 18.45 4.29 3.92
N VAL A 57 17.16 4.31 4.20
CA VAL A 57 16.30 5.49 4.00
C VAL A 57 15.89 6.08 5.34
N PRO A 58 15.79 7.42 5.46
CA PRO A 58 15.37 8.04 6.70
C PRO A 58 13.89 7.76 6.99
N GLN A 59 13.54 7.80 8.28
CA GLN A 59 12.14 7.86 8.70
C GLN A 59 11.48 9.14 8.17
N ARG A 60 10.18 9.08 7.89
CA ARG A 60 9.42 10.20 7.34
C ARG A 60 8.17 10.44 8.17
N PHE A 61 7.94 11.68 8.56
CA PHE A 61 6.68 12.09 9.17
C PHE A 61 5.68 12.40 8.06
N ALA A 62 4.48 11.84 8.17
CA ALA A 62 3.46 12.00 7.16
C ALA A 62 2.10 12.31 7.76
N ALA A 63 1.37 13.23 7.15
CA ALA A 63 -0.08 13.30 7.26
C ALA A 63 -0.70 12.33 6.26
N TYR A 64 -1.81 11.69 6.63
CA TYR A 64 -2.38 10.62 5.84
C TYR A 64 -3.91 10.56 5.86
N VAL A 65 -4.46 9.96 4.81
CA VAL A 65 -5.86 9.51 4.70
C VAL A 65 -5.85 8.04 4.27
N ARG A 66 -6.62 7.21 4.99
CA ARG A 66 -6.81 5.79 4.65
C ARG A 66 -7.88 5.64 3.56
N HIS A 67 -7.70 4.64 2.72
CA HIS A 67 -8.64 4.28 1.69
C HIS A 67 -8.75 2.76 1.58
N GLU A 68 -9.96 2.27 1.29
CA GLU A 68 -10.24 0.88 0.99
C GLU A 68 -10.65 0.79 -0.49
N GLY A 69 -9.97 -0.09 -1.22
CA GLY A 69 -10.08 -0.24 -2.66
C GLY A 69 -8.77 0.12 -3.40
N TYR A 70 -8.29 -0.80 -4.24
CA TYR A 70 -7.31 -0.54 -5.29
C TYR A 70 -8.03 -0.28 -6.60
N ASN A 71 -8.68 0.88 -6.68
CA ASN A 71 -9.36 1.36 -7.89
C ASN A 71 -9.29 2.89 -7.96
N ARG A 72 -9.98 3.48 -8.95
CA ARG A 72 -9.95 4.94 -9.19
C ARG A 72 -10.52 5.79 -8.05
N SER A 73 -11.16 5.21 -7.04
CA SER A 73 -11.61 5.90 -5.83
C SER A 73 -10.45 6.33 -4.91
N ILE A 74 -9.23 5.81 -5.11
CA ILE A 74 -8.02 6.29 -4.42
C ILE A 74 -7.86 7.81 -4.53
N ARG A 75 -8.31 8.40 -5.65
CA ARG A 75 -8.32 9.86 -5.88
C ARG A 75 -9.00 10.63 -4.74
N ASN A 76 -10.02 10.07 -4.10
CA ASN A 76 -10.78 10.74 -3.05
C ASN A 76 -9.90 10.99 -1.81
N ALA A 77 -9.04 10.04 -1.45
CA ALA A 77 -8.09 10.21 -0.34
C ALA A 77 -7.09 11.34 -0.63
N TRP A 78 -6.61 11.43 -1.87
CA TRP A 78 -5.72 12.51 -2.31
C TRP A 78 -6.41 13.89 -2.35
N LEU A 79 -7.67 13.96 -2.80
CA LEU A 79 -8.46 15.20 -2.80
C LEU A 79 -8.69 15.72 -1.37
N ILE A 80 -9.03 14.83 -0.43
CA ILE A 80 -9.17 15.19 0.98
C ILE A 80 -7.84 15.71 1.53
N LEU A 81 -6.74 15.00 1.27
CA LEU A 81 -5.43 15.37 1.80
C LEU A 81 -4.93 16.70 1.21
N LYS A 82 -5.20 16.97 -0.07
CA LYS A 82 -4.90 18.25 -0.74
C LYS A 82 -5.72 19.41 -0.16
N ALA A 83 -7.03 19.21 0.03
CA ALA A 83 -7.90 20.23 0.62
C ALA A 83 -7.46 20.56 2.05
N TRP A 84 -7.13 19.54 2.83
CA TRP A 84 -6.58 19.70 4.18
C TRP A 84 -5.25 20.47 4.18
N ALA A 85 -4.29 20.09 3.32
CA ALA A 85 -3.01 20.77 3.20
C ALA A 85 -3.19 22.26 2.89
N SER A 86 -4.11 22.59 1.98
CA SER A 86 -4.45 23.98 1.63
C SER A 86 -5.03 24.73 2.84
N SER A 87 -5.93 24.12 3.61
CA SER A 87 -6.54 24.77 4.79
C SER A 87 -5.54 25.01 5.92
N GLU A 88 -4.49 24.18 6.01
CA GLU A 88 -3.43 24.27 7.02
C GLU A 88 -2.20 25.07 6.53
N ASN A 89 -2.24 25.58 5.29
CA ASN A 89 -1.12 26.22 4.60
C ASN A 89 0.17 25.38 4.65
N ARG A 90 0.06 24.11 4.26
CA ARG A 90 1.14 23.11 4.25
C ARG A 90 1.57 22.77 2.83
N ASP A 91 2.86 22.53 2.66
CA ASP A 91 3.43 22.06 1.38
C ASP A 91 2.91 20.65 1.05
N PHE A 92 2.42 20.47 -0.18
CA PHE A 92 1.85 19.23 -0.70
C PHE A 92 2.75 18.56 -1.76
N SER A 93 4.00 19.02 -1.91
CA SER A 93 4.92 18.58 -2.95
C SER A 93 5.40 17.14 -2.77
N VAL A 94 5.71 16.72 -1.54
CA VAL A 94 6.26 15.40 -1.24
C VAL A 94 5.13 14.46 -0.80
N GLN A 95 4.86 13.46 -1.63
CA GLN A 95 3.74 12.55 -1.48
C GLN A 95 4.20 11.08 -1.43
N TYR A 96 3.48 10.26 -0.67
CA TYR A 96 3.73 8.82 -0.58
C TYR A 96 2.43 8.03 -0.74
N GLY A 97 2.44 7.00 -1.57
CA GLY A 97 1.33 6.06 -1.71
C GLY A 97 1.70 4.71 -1.10
N LEU A 98 1.02 4.32 -0.01
CA LEU A 98 1.32 3.06 0.68
C LEU A 98 0.29 1.99 0.30
N HIS A 99 0.77 0.88 -0.24
CA HIS A 99 -0.03 -0.29 -0.58
C HIS A 99 0.16 -1.37 0.50
N HIS A 100 -0.82 -1.51 1.40
CA HIS A 100 -0.74 -2.44 2.55
C HIS A 100 -1.38 -3.82 2.28
N SER A 101 -1.89 -4.05 1.08
CA SER A 101 -2.53 -5.31 0.69
C SER A 101 -1.87 -5.87 -0.55
N ASN A 102 -1.73 -7.19 -0.60
CA ASN A 102 -1.29 -7.88 -1.79
C ASN A 102 -2.53 -8.33 -2.57
N PRO A 103 -2.78 -7.78 -3.77
CA PRO A 103 -3.98 -8.09 -4.54
C PRO A 103 -4.01 -9.53 -5.08
N ALA A 104 -2.91 -10.28 -4.98
CA ALA A 104 -2.92 -11.73 -5.24
C ALA A 104 -3.72 -12.52 -4.19
N TRP A 105 -3.97 -11.93 -3.01
CA TRP A 105 -4.63 -12.60 -1.88
C TRP A 105 -5.86 -11.84 -1.35
N VAL A 106 -5.91 -10.53 -1.60
CA VAL A 106 -6.98 -9.66 -1.12
C VAL A 106 -7.70 -9.12 -2.34
N GLU A 107 -9.03 -9.27 -2.38
CA GLU A 107 -9.85 -8.68 -3.43
C GLU A 107 -9.59 -7.17 -3.55
N LEU A 108 -9.63 -6.65 -4.79
CA LEU A 108 -9.23 -5.27 -5.08
C LEU A 108 -10.05 -4.25 -4.28
N ASP A 109 -11.35 -4.50 -4.08
CA ASP A 109 -12.25 -3.65 -3.30
C ASP A 109 -11.93 -3.62 -1.80
N LYS A 110 -11.25 -4.64 -1.27
CA LYS A 110 -10.86 -4.77 0.15
C LYS A 110 -9.39 -4.42 0.40
N CYS A 111 -8.64 -4.15 -0.65
CA CYS A 111 -7.25 -3.76 -0.53
C CYS A 111 -7.11 -2.41 0.18
N ARG A 112 -6.12 -2.29 1.07
CA ARG A 112 -5.91 -1.09 1.89
C ARG A 112 -4.83 -0.22 1.29
N TYR A 113 -5.19 1.03 1.05
CA TYR A 113 -4.32 2.08 0.55
C TYR A 113 -4.20 3.21 1.57
N VAL A 114 -3.05 3.86 1.60
CA VAL A 114 -2.86 5.09 2.39
C VAL A 114 -2.25 6.16 1.50
N ALA A 115 -2.98 7.27 1.33
CA ALA A 115 -2.46 8.48 0.72
C ALA A 115 -1.74 9.28 1.81
N CYS A 116 -0.48 9.65 1.57
CA CYS A 116 0.36 10.36 2.51
C CYS A 116 1.00 11.58 1.86
N MET A 117 1.23 12.62 2.67
CA MET A 117 2.08 13.77 2.33
C MET A 117 3.09 13.97 3.45
N ALA A 118 4.30 14.43 3.13
CA ALA A 118 5.28 14.78 4.15
C ALA A 118 4.77 15.92 5.04
N ILE A 119 5.13 15.90 6.31
CA ILE A 119 4.90 17.01 7.24
C ILE A 119 6.18 17.37 7.97
N ASP A 120 6.38 18.67 8.15
CA ASP A 120 7.48 19.30 8.89
C ASP A 120 7.16 19.48 10.39
N LYS A 121 5.86 19.65 10.70
CA LYS A 121 5.34 19.85 12.04
C LYS A 121 4.12 18.96 12.30
N PRO A 122 3.90 18.51 13.55
CA PRO A 122 2.78 17.64 13.89
C PRO A 122 1.42 18.31 13.65
N LEU A 123 0.37 17.49 13.60
CA LEU A 123 -1.03 17.90 13.55
C LEU A 123 -1.48 18.34 14.93
N LYS A 124 -2.24 19.46 14.98
CA LYS A 124 -2.85 19.96 16.22
C LYS A 124 -4.11 19.18 16.60
N VAL A 125 -4.88 18.76 15.59
CA VAL A 125 -6.17 18.07 15.75
C VAL A 125 -6.17 16.82 14.91
N ARG A 126 -6.74 15.73 15.45
CA ARG A 126 -6.94 14.48 14.72
C ARG A 126 -8.36 14.43 14.17
N GLY A 127 -8.52 13.93 12.94
CA GLY A 127 -9.82 13.80 12.29
C GLY A 127 -9.74 12.84 11.11
N VAL A 128 -10.31 13.23 9.97
CA VAL A 128 -10.18 12.45 8.72
C VAL A 128 -8.70 12.34 8.30
N VAL A 129 -7.95 13.43 8.45
CA VAL A 129 -6.49 13.43 8.29
C VAL A 129 -5.83 13.15 9.65
N ASN A 130 -4.91 12.20 9.64
CA ASN A 130 -4.11 11.82 10.81
C ASN A 130 -2.62 11.89 10.46
N GLN A 131 -1.75 11.65 11.44
CA GLN A 131 -0.31 11.56 11.22
C GLN A 131 0.25 10.19 11.57
N MET A 132 1.33 9.81 10.90
CA MET A 132 2.11 8.62 11.20
C MET A 132 3.60 8.85 10.92
N THR A 133 4.42 7.94 11.42
CA THR A 133 5.82 7.81 10.98
C THR A 133 5.90 6.65 10.00
N ILE A 134 6.35 6.92 8.78
CA ILE A 134 6.80 5.88 7.86
C ILE A 134 8.22 5.49 8.33
N PRO A 135 8.45 4.24 8.74
CA PRO A 135 9.73 3.83 9.29
C PRO A 135 10.83 3.99 8.23
N GLY A 136 12.01 4.41 8.70
CA GLY A 136 13.23 4.32 7.91
C GLY A 136 13.78 2.89 7.92
N GLY A 137 15.04 2.76 7.52
CA GLY A 137 15.77 1.50 7.54
C GLY A 137 16.20 1.04 6.15
N LEU A 138 16.70 -0.18 6.08
CA LEU A 138 17.13 -0.81 4.83
C LEU A 138 15.95 -1.05 3.88
N HIS A 139 15.97 -0.42 2.71
CA HIS A 139 14.94 -0.55 1.68
C HIS A 139 15.55 -0.87 0.31
N ALA A 140 14.80 -1.63 -0.49
CA ALA A 140 15.02 -1.74 -1.93
C ALA A 140 14.35 -0.56 -2.64
N VAL A 141 15.14 0.28 -3.30
CA VAL A 141 14.65 1.49 -3.98
C VAL A 141 14.77 1.31 -5.49
N PHE A 142 13.63 1.42 -6.17
CA PHE A 142 13.54 1.40 -7.63
C PHE A 142 13.31 2.83 -8.13
N ARG A 143 14.00 3.22 -9.21
CA ARG A 143 13.65 4.41 -9.99
C ARG A 143 12.94 3.91 -11.25
N LEU A 144 11.63 4.17 -11.31
CA LEU A 144 10.72 3.72 -12.36
C LEU A 144 10.46 4.82 -13.39
#